data_AF-A0A9N9K4N8-F1
#
_entry.id   AF-A0A9N9K4N8-F1
#
_cell.length_a   1.000
_cell.length_b   1.000
_cell.length_c   1.000
_cell.angle_alpha   90.00
_cell.angle_beta   90.00
_cell.angle_gamma   90.00
#
_symmetry.space_group_name_H-M   'P 1'
#
loop_
_entity.id
_entity.type
_entity.pdbx_description
1 polymer ?
#
loop_
_entity_poly.entity_id
_entity_poly.type
_entity_poly.pdbx_seq_one_letter_code
_entity_poly.pdbx_strand_id
1 'polypeptide(L)' 'INMIRGFELLKQAAEMGVPNSPYELARCYEYAEGTEKDLNAALEWYQKALDNGQKCHDDRERVM' A
#
# COMPACT_ATOMS: atom_id res chain seq x y z
N ILE A 1 -16.22 -15.52 3.26
CA ILE A 1 -14.78 -15.18 3.42
C ILE A 1 -14.74 -13.67 3.57
N ASN A 2 -14.37 -13.16 4.75
CA ASN A 2 -14.65 -11.78 5.18
C ASN A 2 -13.74 -10.77 4.48
N MET A 3 -14.31 -9.85 3.70
CA MET A 3 -13.60 -8.76 3.02
C MET A 3 -12.77 -7.90 3.99
N ILE A 4 -13.26 -7.73 5.23
CA ILE A 4 -12.57 -7.01 6.32
C ILE A 4 -11.21 -7.65 6.65
N ARG A 5 -11.13 -8.98 6.61
CA ARG A 5 -9.89 -9.70 6.95
C ARG A 5 -8.84 -9.59 5.85
N GLY A 6 -9.28 -9.45 4.59
CA GLY A 6 -8.39 -9.17 3.46
C GLY A 6 -7.76 -7.78 3.57
N PHE A 7 -8.57 -6.78 3.90
CA PHE A 7 -8.11 -5.41 4.16
C PHE A 7 -7.06 -5.35 5.28
N GLU A 8 -7.29 -6.05 6.39
CA GLU A 8 -6.38 -6.08 7.53
C GLU A 8 -5.03 -6.73 7.20
N LEU A 9 -5.05 -7.82 6.42
CA LEU A 9 -3.84 -8.49 5.93
C LEU A 9 -3.03 -7.60 4.97
N LEU A 10 -3.72 -6.87 4.08
CA LEU A 10 -3.07 -5.92 3.17
C LEU A 10 -2.40 -4.77 3.92
N LYS A 11 -3.04 -4.28 5.00
CA LYS A 11 -2.46 -3.26 5.87
C LYS A 11 -1.17 -3.75 6.53
N GLN A 12 -1.19 -4.93 7.13
CA GLN A 12 0.01 -5.52 7.73
C GLN A 12 1.13 -5.74 6.70
N ALA A 13 0.79 -6.22 5.50
CA ALA A 13 1.76 -6.46 4.45
C ALA A 13 2.36 -5.15 3.89
N ALA A 14 1.56 -4.07 3.83
CA ALA A 14 2.05 -2.74 3.48
C ALA A 14 3.01 -2.18 4.54
N GLU A 15 2.75 -2.43 5.83
CA GLU A 15 3.65 -2.07 6.94
C GLU A 15 4.93 -2.91 6.95
N MET A 16 4.87 -4.17 6.52
CA MET A 16 6.04 -5.04 6.33
C MET A 16 6.86 -4.70 5.08
N GLY A 17 6.43 -3.72 4.29
CA GLY A 17 7.16 -3.26 3.10
C GLY A 17 7.05 -4.20 1.89
N VAL A 18 6.00 -5.02 1.82
CA VAL A 18 5.76 -5.91 0.67
C VAL A 18 5.45 -5.05 -0.57
N PRO A 19 6.18 -5.20 -1.69
CA PRO A 19 6.16 -4.26 -2.82
C PRO A 19 4.83 -4.14 -3.60
N ASN A 20 3.80 -4.93 -3.29
CA ASN A 20 2.49 -4.88 -3.94
C ASN A 20 1.32 -4.61 -2.98
N SER A 21 1.54 -4.69 -1.67
CA SER A 21 0.49 -4.55 -0.66
C SER A 21 -0.09 -3.14 -0.51
N PRO A 22 0.69 -2.04 -0.55
CA PRO A 22 0.09 -0.70 -0.46
C PRO A 22 -0.77 -0.35 -1.68
N TYR A 23 -0.47 -0.92 -2.86
CA TYR A 23 -1.31 -0.76 -4.06
C TYR A 23 -2.68 -1.44 -3.88
N GLU A 24 -2.70 -2.68 -3.41
CA GLU A 24 -3.94 -3.42 -3.14
C GLU A 24 -4.77 -2.75 -2.02
N LEU A 25 -4.11 -2.24 -0.97
CA LEU A 25 -4.77 -1.52 0.11
C LEU A 25 -5.43 -0.21 -0.37
N ALA A 26 -4.74 0.55 -1.21
CA ALA A 26 -5.29 1.75 -1.83
C ALA A 26 -6.53 1.42 -2.69
N ARG A 27 -6.50 0.29 -3.40
CA ARG A 27 -7.62 -0.21 -4.18
C ARG A 27 -8.82 -0.55 -3.30
N CYS A 28 -8.63 -1.16 -2.13
CA CYS A 28 -9.72 -1.41 -1.18
C CYS A 28 -10.41 -0.11 -0.72
N TYR A 29 -9.65 0.96 -0.48
CA TYR A 29 -10.20 2.28 -0.14
C TYR A 29 -10.94 2.95 -1.31
N GLU A 30 -10.55 2.69 -2.56
CA GLU A 30 -11.24 3.23 -3.75
C GLU A 30 -12.60 2.56 -3.98
N TYR A 31 -12.67 1.24 -3.80
CA TYR A 31 -13.86 0.43 -4.04
C TYR A 31 -14.72 0.20 -2.79
N ALA A 32 -14.32 0.72 -1.63
CA ALA A 32 -14.96 0.44 -0.34
C ALA A 32 -15.08 -1.06 -0.03
N GLU A 33 -14.07 -1.83 -0.43
CA GLU A 33 -14.07 -3.29 -0.24
C GLU A 33 -13.57 -3.63 1.16
N GLY A 34 -14.51 -3.84 2.08
CA GLY A 34 -14.19 -4.14 3.49
C GLY A 34 -13.89 -2.93 4.37
N THR A 35 -13.96 -1.71 3.83
CA THR A 35 -13.83 -0.42 4.53
C THR A 35 -14.73 0.64 3.85
N GLU A 36 -14.92 1.80 4.47
CA GLU A 36 -15.55 2.95 3.81
C GLU A 36 -14.67 3.49 2.68
N LYS A 37 -15.32 4.07 1.66
CA LYS A 37 -14.63 4.69 0.53
C LYS A 37 -13.85 5.91 1.02
N ASP A 38 -12.53 5.88 0.86
CA ASP A 38 -11.68 7.00 1.27
C ASP A 38 -10.57 7.26 0.24
N LEU A 39 -10.86 8.18 -0.68
CA LEU A 39 -9.94 8.53 -1.75
C LEU A 39 -8.68 9.23 -1.25
N ASN A 40 -8.76 9.96 -0.13
CA ASN A 40 -7.58 10.59 0.46
C ASN A 40 -6.65 9.51 1.01
N ALA A 41 -7.18 8.56 1.79
CA ALA A 41 -6.39 7.43 2.29
C ALA A 41 -5.79 6.60 1.14
N ALA A 42 -6.56 6.33 0.07
CA ALA A 42 -6.06 5.62 -1.11
C ALA A 42 -4.85 6.32 -1.75
N LEU A 43 -4.90 7.64 -1.92
CA LEU A 43 -3.80 8.42 -2.49
C LEU A 43 -2.55 8.38 -1.60
N GLU A 44 -2.69 8.47 -0.28
CA GLU A 44 -1.56 8.35 0.64
C GLU A 44 -0.88 6.98 0.54
N TRP A 45 -1.66 5.91 0.42
CA TRP A 45 -1.11 4.56 0.26
C TRP A 45 -0.45 4.34 -1.11
N TYR A 46 -1.01 4.90 -2.19
CA TYR A 46 -0.35 4.90 -3.50
C TYR A 46 1.00 5.63 -3.47
N GLN A 47 1.09 6.78 -2.80
CA GLN A 47 2.36 7.50 -2.65
C GLN A 47 3.39 6.69 -1.86
N LYS A 48 2.96 6.01 -0.78
CA LYS A 48 3.83 5.07 -0.05
C LYS A 48 4.30 3.90 -0.91
N ALA A 49 3.48 3.38 -1.81
CA ALA A 49 3.88 2.32 -2.73
C ALA A 49 5.02 2.77 -3.65
N LEU A 50 4.99 4.01 -4.12
CA LEU A 50 6.04 4.60 -4.96
C LEU A 50 7.35 4.80 -4.18
N ASP A 51 7.29 5.31 -2.95
CA ASP A 51 8.47 5.45 -2.06
C ASP A 51 9.12 4.09 -1.76
N ASN A 52 8.30 3.07 -1.49
CA ASN A 52 8.81 1.76 -1.12
C ASN A 52 9.33 0.96 -2.32
N GLY A 53 8.78 1.21 -3.52
CA GLY A 53 9.30 0.67 -4.78
C GLY A 53 10.68 1.22 -5.14
N GLN A 54 11.04 2.44 -4.70
CA GLN A 54 12.38 3.00 -4.90
C GLN A 54 13.44 2.40 -3.97
N LYS A 55 13.07 1.93 -2.76
CA LYS A 55 14.03 1.32 -1.81
C LYS A 55 14.64 0.01 -2.29
N CYS A 56 13.98 -0.74 -3.18
CA CYS A 56 14.56 -1.95 -3.78
C CYS A 56 15.43 -1.67 -5.01
N HIS A 57 15.52 -0.43 -5.50
CA HIS A 57 16.40 -0.05 -6.61
C HIS A 57 17.66 0.71 -6.15
N ASP A 58 17.71 1.14 -4.89
CA ASP A 58 18.86 1.86 -4.32
C ASP A 58 19.85 0.91 -3.60
N ASP A 59 20.47 0.04 -4.40
CA ASP A 59 21.88 -0.33 -4.22
C ASP A 59 22.80 0.48 -5.14
N ARG A 60 22.30 1.56 -5.78
CA ARG A 60 23.15 2.51 -6.49
C ARG A 60 22.67 3.95 -6.38
N GLU A 61 23.52 4.72 -5.72
CA GLU A 61 23.69 6.17 -5.85
C GLU A 61 22.94 7.06 -4.84
N ARG A 62 23.30 6.87 -3.58
CA ARG A 62 23.61 8.02 -2.71
C ARG A 62 25.13 8.20 -2.61
N VAL A 63 25.76 8.63 -3.70
CA VAL A 63 27.10 9.27 -3.65
C VAL A 63 26.86 10.77 -3.82
N MET A 64 27.22 11.51 -2.77
CA MET A 64 27.40 12.96 -2.80
C MET A 64 28.74 13.28 -3.46
#